data_AF-A0A6B0WXD4-F1
#
_entry.id   AF-A0A6B0WXD4-F1
#
_cell.length_a   1.000
_cell.length_b   1.000
_cell.length_c   1.000
_cell.angle_alpha   90.00
_cell.angle_beta   90.00
_cell.angle_gamma   90.00
#
_symmetry.space_group_name_H-M   'P 1'
#
loop_
_entity.id
_entity.type
_entity.pdbx_description
1 polymer ?
#
loop_
_entity_poly.entity_id
_entity_poly.type
_entity_poly.pdbx_seq_one_letter_code
_entity_poly.pdbx_strand_id
1 'polypeptide(L)'
;GRSVADAILNGRQPEPQPIFAEIASQEAVYWESTEREQFAAHVMNLDGRWKYIRNRFDIDELYDLETDPGEMQNLAQLSKYQPRITAMRQQIAEMICHTGPGPYDWCL
;
A
#
# COMPACT_ATOMS: atom_id res chain seq x y z
N GLY A 1 -6.67 10.88 9.93
CA GLY A 1 -5.26 10.64 10.30
C GLY A 1 -5.13 10.52 11.81
N ARG A 2 -4.22 9.68 12.31
CA ARG A 2 -3.94 9.54 13.74
C ARG A 2 -2.86 10.54 14.17
N SER A 3 -3.05 11.18 15.32
CA SER A 3 -2.05 12.10 15.86
C SER A 3 -0.84 11.32 16.38
N VAL A 4 0.36 11.74 15.99
CA VAL A 4 1.63 11.28 16.60
C VAL A 4 2.13 12.25 17.67
N ALA A 5 1.38 13.33 17.94
CA ALA A 5 1.82 14.42 18.80
C ALA A 5 2.07 13.96 20.24
N ASP A 6 1.20 13.10 20.80
CA ASP A 6 1.35 12.61 22.18
C ASP A 6 2.67 11.86 22.37
N ALA A 7 3.03 10.95 21.46
CA ALA A 7 4.29 10.22 21.54
C ALA A 7 5.48 11.18 21.46
N ILE A 8 5.48 12.09 20.48
CA ILE A 8 6.56 13.05 20.26
C ILE A 8 6.72 14.00 21.46
N LEU A 9 5.63 14.57 21.97
CA LEU A 9 5.65 15.51 23.10
C LEU A 9 6.16 14.87 24.39
N ASN A 10 6.01 13.55 24.53
CA ASN A 10 6.50 12.80 25.68
C ASN A 10 7.85 12.09 25.42
N GLY A 11 8.56 12.42 24.34
CA GLY A 11 9.85 11.82 24.00
C GLY A 11 9.80 10.32 23.71
N ARG A 12 8.63 9.78 23.36
CA ARG A 12 8.43 8.38 23.01
C ARG A 12 8.40 8.22 21.48
N GLN A 13 8.89 7.09 21.00
CA GLN A 13 8.70 6.72 19.60
C GLN A 13 7.22 6.36 19.37
N PRO A 14 6.57 6.88 18.31
CA PRO A 14 5.21 6.46 17.97
C PRO A 14 5.19 4.97 17.62
N GLU A 15 4.14 4.27 18.04
CA GLU A 15 3.94 2.87 17.66
C GLU A 15 3.88 2.73 16.13
N PRO A 16 4.75 1.89 15.53
CA PRO A 16 4.74 1.65 14.10
C PRO A 16 3.41 1.02 13.70
N GLN A 17 2.86 1.47 12.58
CA GLN A 17 1.67 0.89 11.99
C GLN A 17 1.84 0.85 10.47
N PRO A 18 1.11 -0.04 9.79
CA PRO A 18 1.05 -0.05 8.35
C PRO A 18 0.71 1.32 7.78
N ILE A 19 1.46 1.75 6.77
CA ILE A 19 1.21 2.98 6.02
C ILE A 19 0.56 2.59 4.71
N PHE A 20 -0.60 3.20 4.44
CA PHE A 20 -1.32 3.02 3.19
C PHE A 20 -1.19 4.27 2.33
N ALA A 21 -0.94 4.09 1.04
CA ALA A 21 -0.95 5.18 0.07
C ALA A 21 -1.74 4.79 -1.19
N GLU A 22 -2.48 5.76 -1.71
CA GLU A 22 -3.13 5.71 -3.03
C GLU A 22 -2.19 6.33 -4.06
N ILE A 23 -2.10 5.70 -5.23
CA ILE A 23 -1.30 6.20 -6.34
C ILE A 23 -2.14 6.15 -7.62
N ALA A 24 -2.38 7.33 -8.19
CA ALA A 24 -3.04 7.50 -9.49
C ALA A 24 -2.16 6.95 -10.62
N SER A 25 -2.80 6.54 -11.72
CA SER A 25 -2.09 6.15 -12.92
C SER A 25 -1.41 7.35 -13.57
N GLN A 26 -0.39 7.10 -14.39
CA GLN A 26 0.23 8.17 -15.18
C GLN A 26 -0.78 8.85 -16.10
N GLU A 27 -1.75 8.11 -16.64
CA GLU A 27 -2.80 8.66 -17.48
C GLU A 27 -3.69 9.64 -16.73
N ALA A 28 -4.08 9.32 -15.49
CA ALA A 28 -4.82 10.27 -14.65
C ALA A 28 -4.03 11.54 -14.37
N VAL A 29 -2.72 11.41 -14.10
CA VAL A 29 -1.85 12.54 -13.75
C VAL A 29 -1.56 13.42 -14.97
N TYR A 30 -1.26 12.84 -16.13
CA TYR A 30 -0.77 13.58 -17.29
C TYR A 30 -1.84 13.99 -18.28
N TRP A 31 -2.99 13.30 -18.33
CA TRP A 31 -4.00 13.50 -19.39
C TRP A 31 -5.36 13.96 -18.88
N GLU A 32 -5.41 14.54 -17.67
CA GLU A 32 -6.64 15.08 -17.07
C GLU A 32 -7.82 14.08 -17.10
N SER A 33 -7.51 12.80 -16.87
CA SER A 33 -8.54 11.76 -16.88
C SER A 33 -9.63 12.08 -15.86
N THR A 34 -10.87 11.81 -16.23
CA THR A 34 -12.03 11.91 -15.33
C THR A 34 -12.49 10.54 -14.85
N GLU A 35 -11.86 9.47 -15.35
CA GLU A 35 -12.20 8.10 -15.01
C GLU A 35 -11.75 7.79 -13.59
N ARG A 36 -12.73 7.48 -12.73
CA ARG A 36 -12.55 7.35 -11.28
C ARG A 36 -11.55 6.24 -10.93
N GLU A 37 -11.52 5.24 -11.78
CA GLU A 37 -10.70 4.04 -11.72
C GLU A 37 -9.21 4.32 -11.87
N GLN A 38 -8.83 5.44 -12.50
CA GLN A 38 -7.44 5.79 -12.76
C GLN A 38 -6.82 6.55 -11.57
N PHE A 39 -7.61 7.06 -10.62
CA PHE A 39 -7.09 7.79 -9.45
C PHE A 39 -6.53 6.88 -8.35
N ALA A 40 -7.04 5.64 -8.23
CA ALA A 40 -6.51 4.62 -7.31
C ALA A 40 -6.01 3.39 -8.08
N ALA A 41 -5.16 3.61 -9.08
CA ALA A 41 -4.61 2.55 -9.92
C ALA A 41 -3.68 1.60 -9.14
N HIS A 42 -3.01 2.12 -8.11
CA HIS A 42 -2.19 1.33 -7.20
C HIS A 42 -2.51 1.66 -5.75
N VAL A 43 -2.47 0.63 -4.91
CA VAL A 43 -2.54 0.76 -3.45
C VAL A 43 -1.25 0.21 -2.86
N MET A 44 -0.51 1.06 -2.16
CA MET A 44 0.68 0.68 -1.43
C MET A 44 0.33 0.38 0.03
N ASN A 45 0.88 -0.70 0.57
CA ASN A 45 0.92 -1.00 1.99
C ASN A 45 2.38 -1.20 2.42
N LEU A 46 2.86 -0.38 3.35
CA LEU A 46 4.17 -0.48 3.97
C LEU A 46 4.00 -0.91 5.42
N ASP A 47 4.42 -2.12 5.76
CA ASP A 47 4.30 -2.72 7.09
C ASP A 47 5.65 -3.26 7.56
N GLY A 48 6.33 -2.46 8.39
CA GLY A 48 7.67 -2.75 8.88
C GLY A 48 8.68 -2.86 7.73
N ARG A 49 9.28 -4.04 7.57
CA ARG A 49 10.26 -4.33 6.51
C ARG A 49 9.64 -4.59 5.13
N TRP A 50 8.32 -4.74 5.04
CA TRP A 50 7.68 -5.18 3.80
C TRP A 50 6.94 -4.03 3.14
N LYS A 51 7.20 -3.84 1.85
CA LYS A 51 6.41 -2.97 0.99
C LYS A 51 5.67 -3.83 -0.02
N TYR A 52 4.36 -3.65 -0.11
CA TYR A 52 3.50 -4.31 -1.07
C TYR A 52 2.75 -3.26 -1.87
N ILE A 53 2.76 -3.40 -3.20
CA ILE A 53 1.98 -2.58 -4.12
C ILE A 53 1.01 -3.54 -4.82
N ARG A 54 -0.28 -3.32 -4.60
CA ARG A 54 -1.32 -3.98 -5.38
C ARG A 54 -1.58 -3.12 -6.60
N ASN A 55 -1.43 -3.71 -7.78
CA ASN A 55 -1.58 -3.01 -9.05
C ASN A 55 -2.90 -3.43 -9.71
N ARG A 56 -3.67 -2.47 -10.23
CA ARG A 56 -4.92 -2.73 -10.93
C ARG A 56 -4.72 -3.15 -12.38
N PHE A 57 -3.67 -2.65 -13.03
CA PHE A 57 -3.48 -2.72 -14.47
C PHE A 57 -2.24 -3.53 -14.89
N ASP A 58 -1.38 -3.88 -13.94
CA ASP A 58 -0.17 -4.68 -14.14
C ASP A 58 0.03 -5.68 -12.99
N ILE A 59 1.23 -6.24 -12.88
CA ILE A 59 1.60 -7.18 -11.82
C ILE A 59 1.73 -6.49 -10.46
N ASP A 60 1.41 -7.24 -9.42
CA ASP A 60 1.71 -6.84 -8.04
C ASP A 60 3.21 -6.81 -7.77
N GLU A 61 3.59 -6.00 -6.78
CA GLU A 61 4.98 -5.86 -6.34
C GLU A 61 5.11 -6.12 -4.84
N LEU A 62 6.12 -6.90 -4.45
CA LEU A 62 6.48 -7.13 -3.04
C LEU A 62 7.98 -6.97 -2.86
N TYR A 63 8.38 -6.14 -1.90
CA TYR A 63 9.77 -5.86 -1.57
C TYR A 63 10.05 -6.10 -0.10
N ASP A 64 11.24 -6.64 0.16
CA ASP A 64 11.81 -6.82 1.49
C ASP A 64 12.85 -5.72 1.74
N LEU A 65 12.43 -4.62 2.35
CA LEU A 65 13.24 -3.42 2.54
C LEU A 65 14.44 -3.62 3.48
N GLU A 66 14.47 -4.72 4.25
CA GLU A 66 15.62 -5.04 5.11
C GLU A 66 16.77 -5.61 4.27
N THR A 67 16.46 -6.48 3.31
CA THR A 67 17.46 -7.13 2.45
C THR A 67 17.64 -6.43 1.09
N ASP A 68 16.64 -5.68 0.66
CA ASP A 68 16.58 -4.98 -0.63
C ASP A 68 15.98 -3.57 -0.42
N PRO A 69 16.71 -2.67 0.26
CA PRO A 69 16.26 -1.29 0.48
C PRO A 69 16.15 -0.48 -0.82
N GLY A 70 16.73 -0.98 -1.92
CA GLY A 70 16.65 -0.37 -3.24
C GLY A 70 15.45 -0.82 -4.07
N GLU A 71 14.61 -1.72 -3.55
CA GLU A 71 13.41 -2.24 -4.23
C GLU A 71 13.73 -2.82 -5.63
N MET A 72 14.88 -3.46 -5.77
CA MET A 72 15.38 -3.97 -7.06
C MET A 72 14.80 -5.35 -7.41
N GLN A 73 14.32 -6.11 -6.43
CA GLN A 73 13.82 -7.47 -6.60
C GLN A 73 12.35 -7.59 -6.23
N ASN A 74 11.47 -7.63 -7.23
CA ASN A 74 10.06 -7.92 -7.00
C ASN A 74 9.86 -9.41 -6.63
N LEU A 75 9.40 -9.65 -5.41
CA LEU A 75 9.18 -10.97 -4.82
C LEU A 75 7.75 -11.51 -5.02
N ALA A 76 6.83 -10.73 -5.60
CA ALA A 76 5.40 -11.04 -5.62
C ALA A 76 5.05 -12.35 -6.36
N GLN A 77 5.82 -12.68 -7.40
CA GLN A 77 5.61 -13.88 -8.22
C GLN A 77 6.17 -15.16 -7.57
N LEU A 78 6.94 -15.04 -6.47
CA LEU A 78 7.52 -16.19 -5.79
C LEU A 78 6.50 -16.78 -4.81
N SER A 79 6.09 -18.03 -5.05
CA SER A 79 5.05 -18.73 -4.27
C SER A 79 5.29 -18.72 -2.75
N LYS A 80 6.56 -18.75 -2.32
CA LYS A 80 6.95 -18.69 -0.89
C LYS A 80 6.46 -17.43 -0.17
N TYR A 81 6.20 -16.32 -0.87
CA TYR A 81 5.74 -15.06 -0.27
C TYR A 81 4.23 -14.85 -0.36
N GLN A 82 3.47 -15.78 -0.94
CA GLN A 82 2.01 -15.69 -1.02
C GLN A 82 1.31 -15.53 0.34
N PRO A 83 1.77 -16.18 1.44
CA PRO A 83 1.21 -15.91 2.76
C PRO A 83 1.39 -14.45 3.21
N ARG A 84 2.54 -13.83 2.89
CA ARG A 84 2.80 -12.43 3.21
C ARG A 84 1.91 -11.48 2.40
N ILE A 85 1.77 -11.74 1.10
CA ILE A 85 0.87 -10.97 0.22
C ILE A 85 -0.57 -11.07 0.72
N THR A 86 -1.02 -12.26 1.11
CA THR A 86 -2.37 -12.48 1.63
C THR A 86 -2.61 -11.64 2.89
N ALA A 87 -1.67 -11.64 3.84
CA ALA A 87 -1.77 -10.80 5.03
C ALA A 87 -1.82 -9.30 4.71
N MET A 88 -0.99 -8.84 3.77
CA MET A 88 -0.97 -7.43 3.37
C MET A 88 -2.22 -7.00 2.57
N ARG A 89 -2.84 -7.92 1.81
CA ARG A 89 -4.15 -7.71 1.18
C ARG A 89 -5.28 -7.62 2.20
N GLN A 90 -5.24 -8.44 3.26
CA GLN A 90 -6.19 -8.33 4.37
C GLN A 90 -6.08 -6.98 5.07
N GLN A 91 -4.86 -6.51 5.35
CA GLN A 91 -4.62 -5.17 5.91
C GLN A 91 -5.19 -4.05 5.01
N ILE A 92 -5.03 -4.16 3.68
CA ILE A 92 -5.64 -3.23 2.71
C ILE A 92 -7.17 -3.30 2.80
N ALA A 93 -7.77 -4.49 2.79
CA ALA A 93 -9.21 -4.66 2.86
C ALA A 93 -9.79 -4.09 4.17
N GLU A 94 -9.13 -4.31 5.31
CA GLU A 94 -9.50 -3.73 6.60
C GLU A 94 -9.49 -2.20 6.56
N MET A 95 -8.45 -1.61 5.96
CA MET A 95 -8.36 -0.16 5.78
C MET A 95 -9.52 0.36 4.92
N ILE A 96 -9.81 -0.30 3.80
CA ILE A 96 -10.90 0.08 2.89
C ILE A 96 -12.27 -0.06 3.56
N CYS A 97 -12.49 -1.11 4.34
CA CYS A 97 -13.70 -1.26 5.15
C CYS A 97 -13.87 -0.13 6.16
N HIS A 98 -12.77 0.43 6.68
CA HIS A 98 -12.79 1.54 7.64
C HIS A 98 -13.02 2.90 6.97
N THR A 99 -12.45 3.13 5.79
CA THR A 99 -12.51 4.44 5.08
C THR A 99 -13.64 4.53 4.06
N GLY A 100 -14.18 3.39 3.63
CA GLY A 100 -15.17 3.23 2.56
C GLY A 100 -14.53 2.76 1.24
N PRO A 101 -15.22 1.89 0.46
CA PRO A 101 -14.68 1.28 -0.77
C PRO A 101 -14.20 2.30 -1.81
N GLY A 102 -15.05 3.26 -2.16
CA GLY A 102 -14.69 4.37 -3.04
C GLY A 102 -13.93 3.91 -4.31
N PRO A 103 -12.81 4.56 -4.68
CA PRO A 103 -12.00 4.16 -5.84
C PRO A 103 -11.19 2.87 -5.60
N TYR A 104 -11.18 2.32 -4.37
CA TYR A 104 -10.46 1.11 -3.98
C TYR A 104 -11.34 -0.15 -3.99
N ASP A 105 -12.59 -0.09 -4.43
CA ASP A 105 -13.53 -1.23 -4.38
C ASP A 105 -12.95 -2.49 -5.06
N TRP A 106 -12.11 -2.31 -6.08
CA TRP A 106 -11.39 -3.38 -6.78
C TRP A 106 -10.36 -4.13 -5.91
N CYS A 107 -10.05 -3.62 -4.72
CA CYS A 107 -9.16 -4.23 -3.75
C CYS A 107 -9.88 -5.15 -2.73
N LEU A 108 -11.21 -5.13 -2.65
CA LEU A 108 -11.97 -6.00 -1.76
C LEU A 108 -12.06 -7.44 -2.27
#